data_AF-A0A9J7MDM5-F1
#
_entry.id   AF-A0A9J7MDM5-F1
#
_cell.length_a   1.000
_cell.length_b   1.000
_cell.length_c   1.000
_cell.angle_alpha   90.00
_cell.angle_beta   90.00
_cell.angle_gamma   90.00
#
_symmetry.space_group_name_H-M   'P 1'
#
loop_
_entity.id
_entity.type
_entity.pdbx_description
1 polymer ?
#
loop_
_entity_poly.entity_id
_entity_poly.type
_entity_poly.pdbx_seq_one_letter_code
_entity_poly.pdbx_strand_id
1 'polypeptide(L)'
;MHKPIRAFLIAFALCCYLFTIFINIISSNLGLELENYKFFTRRALSKDIDTIRDWFANSIGNTTAQFQFDFTPAGWVFTLWAVIFFWNLIWHLYALTTICRRYKHEYVYVFPNALPTPFWVAWIINLGLNIGWQFLYDGRHMIPAAVFMALIVISLIVCLATTYFRTCRDGAWMKDNMPGDLYAVRLLCHNGLGIYITFTTVLFFLNLGICLVYWGSKLNQVDVTTGLFSGLAFLMLVWFVLENFTPLEPYCRYTITIWPTLIVVLTAIFIHYPKLSDGTIPGHFWNKDDRNDIYNAVLLGLACLFCLLRFIIVLVNHRRKPIDYGTDDRYPDDQEEFAMVNTKRFERQRFSRVA
;
A
#
# COMPACT_ATOMS: atom_id res chain seq x y z
N MET A 1 0.36 21.77 -17.88
CA MET A 1 -0.50 21.83 -16.67
C MET A 1 0.10 22.84 -15.70
N HIS A 2 -0.65 23.87 -15.31
CA HIS A 2 -0.14 25.01 -14.53
C HIS A 2 0.35 24.58 -13.13
N LYS A 3 1.51 25.11 -12.70
CA LYS A 3 2.12 24.93 -11.36
C LYS A 3 1.13 25.01 -10.18
N PRO A 4 0.15 25.94 -10.13
CA PRO A 4 -0.85 25.98 -9.05
C PRO A 4 -1.75 24.73 -8.96
N ILE A 5 -2.11 24.12 -10.09
CA ILE A 5 -3.06 22.99 -10.11
C ILE A 5 -2.45 21.76 -9.42
N ARG A 6 -1.15 21.52 -9.59
CA ARG A 6 -0.48 20.39 -8.92
C ARG A 6 -0.37 20.58 -7.41
N ALA A 7 -0.03 21.79 -6.96
CA ALA A 7 0.01 22.09 -5.53
C ALA A 7 -1.39 21.92 -4.90
N PHE A 8 -2.43 22.40 -5.59
CA PHE A 8 -3.82 22.18 -5.18
C PHE A 8 -4.16 20.68 -5.09
N LEU A 9 -3.79 19.88 -6.08
CA LEU A 9 -4.06 18.43 -6.06
C LEU A 9 -3.41 17.72 -4.87
N ILE A 10 -2.18 18.07 -4.51
CA ILE A 10 -1.48 17.49 -3.36
C ILE A 10 -2.23 17.83 -2.05
N ALA A 11 -2.57 19.12 -1.87
CA ALA A 11 -3.29 19.57 -0.68
C ALA A 11 -4.70 18.95 -0.60
N PHE A 12 -5.42 18.92 -1.72
CA PHE A 12 -6.74 18.32 -1.82
C PHE A 12 -6.70 16.81 -1.53
N ALA A 13 -5.73 16.08 -2.09
CA ALA A 13 -5.55 14.67 -1.82
C ALA A 13 -5.29 14.39 -0.34
N LEU A 14 -4.51 15.23 0.35
CA LEU A 14 -4.35 15.11 1.80
C LEU A 14 -5.66 15.34 2.55
N CYS A 15 -6.46 16.35 2.18
CA CYS A 15 -7.78 16.56 2.79
C CYS A 15 -8.69 15.34 2.61
N CYS A 16 -8.77 14.79 1.39
CA CYS A 16 -9.52 13.56 1.12
C CYS A 16 -8.99 12.39 1.96
N TYR A 17 -7.67 12.30 2.10
CA TYR A 17 -7.02 11.22 2.83
C TYR A 17 -7.32 11.27 4.34
N LEU A 18 -7.23 12.45 4.95
CA LEU A 18 -7.61 12.66 6.35
C LEU A 18 -9.09 12.34 6.57
N PHE A 19 -9.95 12.70 5.62
CA PHE A 19 -11.36 12.32 5.66
C PHE A 19 -11.56 10.80 5.57
N THR A 20 -10.81 10.09 4.70
CA THR A 20 -10.83 8.63 4.65
C THR A 20 -10.41 7.99 5.97
N ILE A 21 -9.37 8.50 6.64
CA ILE A 21 -8.96 8.04 7.98
C ILE A 21 -10.10 8.23 8.97
N PHE A 22 -10.73 9.40 8.98
CA PHE A 22 -11.87 9.69 9.84
C PHE A 22 -13.02 8.70 9.65
N ILE A 23 -13.42 8.43 8.40
CA ILE A 23 -14.46 7.43 8.09
C ILE A 23 -14.03 6.03 8.56
N ASN A 24 -12.76 5.65 8.36
CA ASN A 24 -12.24 4.37 8.79
C ASN A 24 -12.29 4.19 10.32
N ILE A 25 -11.98 5.23 11.09
CA ILE A 25 -12.07 5.21 12.56
C ILE A 25 -13.51 4.97 13.00
N ILE A 26 -14.48 5.61 12.35
CA ILE A 26 -15.91 5.44 12.65
C ILE A 26 -16.37 4.02 12.29
N SER A 27 -16.04 3.54 11.08
CA SER A 27 -16.47 2.24 10.56
C SER A 27 -15.88 1.03 11.32
N SER A 28 -14.71 1.20 11.94
CA SER A 28 -13.97 0.12 12.61
C SER A 28 -14.35 -0.11 14.08
N ASN A 29 -15.34 0.59 14.63
CA ASN A 29 -15.66 0.58 16.08
C ASN A 29 -14.52 1.04 17.01
N LEU A 30 -13.40 1.59 16.52
CA LEU A 30 -12.36 2.17 17.40
C LEU A 30 -12.90 3.35 18.24
N GLY A 31 -14.02 3.95 17.82
CA GLY A 31 -14.79 4.89 18.63
C GLY A 31 -15.39 4.32 19.93
N LEU A 32 -15.52 3.00 20.08
CA LEU A 32 -16.07 2.36 21.28
C LEU A 32 -15.03 2.14 22.40
N GLU A 33 -13.74 2.05 22.10
CA GLU A 33 -12.70 2.00 23.16
C GLU A 33 -12.40 3.40 23.73
N LEU A 34 -12.71 4.46 22.99
CA LEU A 34 -12.66 5.84 23.48
C LEU A 34 -13.79 6.16 24.49
N GLU A 35 -14.84 5.33 24.57
CA GLU A 35 -15.90 5.50 25.57
C GLU A 35 -15.43 5.16 27.00
N ASN A 36 -14.36 4.38 27.14
CA ASN A 36 -13.67 4.18 28.43
C ASN A 36 -12.89 5.43 28.87
N TYR A 37 -12.70 6.41 27.99
CA TYR A 37 -12.10 7.72 28.27
C TYR A 37 -13.17 8.83 28.28
N LYS A 38 -14.24 8.64 29.07
CA LYS A 38 -15.25 9.68 29.41
C LYS A 38 -14.69 10.93 30.09
N PHE A 39 -13.37 11.02 30.28
CA PHE A 39 -12.71 12.07 31.06
C PHE A 39 -12.61 13.43 30.32
N PHE A 40 -12.80 13.50 29.00
CA PHE A 40 -12.55 14.75 28.23
C PHE A 40 -13.65 15.28 27.30
N THR A 41 -14.79 14.60 27.12
CA THR A 41 -15.79 15.02 26.11
C THR A 41 -16.91 15.91 26.70
N ARG A 42 -17.01 17.16 26.23
CA ARG A 42 -18.14 18.07 26.55
C ARG A 42 -19.45 17.52 25.96
N ARG A 43 -20.57 17.72 26.65
CA ARG A 43 -21.93 17.23 26.31
C ARG A 43 -22.46 17.59 24.91
N ALA A 44 -21.94 18.65 24.28
CA ALA A 44 -22.28 18.99 22.88
C ALA A 44 -21.54 18.07 21.89
N LEU A 45 -20.26 17.79 22.16
CA LEU A 45 -19.43 16.89 21.36
C LEU A 45 -19.95 15.44 21.43
N SER A 46 -20.54 15.01 22.55
CA SER A 46 -21.14 13.68 22.65
C SER A 46 -22.34 13.50 21.73
N LYS A 47 -23.20 14.52 21.57
CA LYS A 47 -24.39 14.45 20.70
C LYS A 47 -24.02 14.38 19.22
N ASP A 48 -22.97 15.12 18.82
CA ASP A 48 -22.44 15.05 17.46
C ASP A 48 -21.77 13.68 17.21
N ILE A 49 -21.05 13.14 18.19
CA ILE A 49 -20.47 11.78 18.13
C ILE A 49 -21.56 10.72 17.98
N ASP A 50 -22.66 10.81 18.73
CA ASP A 50 -23.78 9.87 18.62
C ASP A 50 -24.43 9.93 17.22
N THR A 51 -24.62 11.13 16.68
CA THR A 51 -25.17 11.32 15.31
C THR A 51 -24.24 10.77 14.23
N ILE A 52 -22.92 10.86 14.44
CA ILE A 52 -21.91 10.29 13.53
C ILE A 52 -21.86 8.76 13.67
N ARG A 53 -22.14 8.22 14.86
CA ARG A 53 -22.22 6.76 15.08
C ARG A 53 -23.31 6.12 14.23
N ASP A 54 -24.41 6.83 14.02
CA ASP A 54 -25.54 6.35 13.19
C ASP A 54 -25.20 6.24 11.69
N TRP A 55 -24.02 6.69 11.25
CA TRP A 55 -23.59 6.53 9.86
C TRP A 55 -23.25 5.09 9.49
N PHE A 56 -22.86 4.27 10.47
CA PHE A 56 -22.55 2.85 10.29
C PHE A 56 -23.42 2.01 11.23
N ALA A 57 -24.24 1.12 10.67
CA ALA A 57 -25.12 0.27 11.46
C ALA A 57 -24.37 -0.94 12.06
N ASN A 58 -23.35 -1.42 11.36
CA ASN A 58 -22.51 -2.54 11.72
C ASN A 58 -21.03 -2.13 11.55
N SER A 59 -20.17 -2.64 12.42
CA SER A 59 -18.73 -2.50 12.19
C SER A 59 -18.23 -3.52 11.19
N ILE A 60 -17.10 -3.19 10.55
CA ILE A 60 -16.42 -4.12 9.64
C ILE A 60 -16.14 -5.45 10.35
N GLY A 61 -15.64 -5.40 11.59
CA GLY A 61 -15.38 -6.60 12.39
C GLY A 61 -16.63 -7.44 12.67
N ASN A 62 -17.75 -6.80 13.04
CA ASN A 62 -19.01 -7.50 13.30
C ASN A 62 -19.59 -8.11 12.01
N THR A 63 -19.51 -7.39 10.90
CA THR A 63 -19.96 -7.89 9.59
C THR A 63 -19.09 -9.07 9.16
N THR A 64 -17.76 -8.98 9.24
CA THR A 64 -16.86 -10.10 8.91
C THR A 64 -17.08 -11.31 9.81
N ALA A 65 -17.39 -11.11 11.10
CA ALA A 65 -17.71 -12.20 12.03
C ALA A 65 -18.99 -12.98 11.67
N GLN A 66 -19.90 -12.39 10.88
CA GLN A 66 -21.10 -13.08 10.39
C GLN A 66 -20.82 -13.96 9.15
N PHE A 67 -19.74 -13.69 8.41
CA PHE A 67 -19.40 -14.35 7.14
C PHE A 67 -18.03 -15.02 7.22
N GLN A 68 -17.77 -15.75 8.31
CA GLN A 68 -16.49 -16.45 8.50
C GLN A 68 -16.42 -17.73 7.68
N PHE A 69 -15.24 -18.01 7.15
CA PHE A 69 -14.90 -19.27 6.52
C PHE A 69 -13.38 -19.46 6.56
N ASP A 70 -12.84 -20.56 6.06
CA ASP A 70 -11.43 -20.96 6.25
C ASP A 70 -10.40 -19.93 5.73
N PHE A 71 -10.78 -19.04 4.78
CA PHE A 71 -9.91 -17.96 4.30
C PHE A 71 -9.98 -16.70 5.17
N THR A 72 -10.95 -16.59 6.09
CA THR A 72 -11.14 -15.41 6.92
C THR A 72 -9.99 -15.27 7.92
N PRO A 73 -9.25 -14.15 7.93
CA PRO A 73 -8.15 -13.97 8.85
C PRO A 73 -8.63 -13.66 10.27
N ALA A 74 -7.76 -13.90 11.25
CA ALA A 74 -7.95 -13.44 12.62
C ALA A 74 -8.14 -11.92 12.69
N GLY A 75 -9.05 -11.47 13.56
CA GLY A 75 -9.50 -10.07 13.63
C GLY A 75 -8.39 -9.04 13.89
N TRP A 76 -7.29 -9.42 14.54
CA TRP A 76 -6.17 -8.51 14.77
C TRP A 76 -5.50 -8.07 13.47
N VAL A 77 -5.62 -8.83 12.36
CA VAL A 77 -4.99 -8.46 11.08
C VAL A 77 -5.49 -7.12 10.55
N PHE A 78 -6.71 -6.72 10.95
CA PHE A 78 -7.30 -5.45 10.55
C PHE A 78 -6.56 -4.24 11.15
N THR A 79 -5.63 -4.43 12.11
CA THR A 79 -4.70 -3.37 12.53
C THR A 79 -3.73 -2.96 11.41
N LEU A 80 -3.57 -3.76 10.34
CA LEU A 80 -2.83 -3.35 9.14
C LEU A 80 -3.40 -2.07 8.52
N TRP A 81 -4.70 -1.79 8.67
CA TRP A 81 -5.25 -0.51 8.26
C TRP A 81 -4.58 0.66 8.98
N ALA A 82 -4.31 0.56 10.28
CA ALA A 82 -3.60 1.60 11.02
C ALA A 82 -2.16 1.77 10.52
N VAL A 83 -1.45 0.67 10.23
CA VAL A 83 -0.10 0.71 9.64
C VAL A 83 -0.11 1.39 8.27
N ILE A 84 -1.06 1.00 7.40
CA ILE A 84 -1.27 1.59 6.08
C ILE A 84 -1.57 3.08 6.21
N PHE A 85 -2.45 3.47 7.13
CA PHE A 85 -2.80 4.88 7.31
C PHE A 85 -1.65 5.69 7.87
N PHE A 86 -0.92 5.17 8.84
CA PHE A 86 0.25 5.85 9.37
C PHE A 86 1.33 6.04 8.30
N TRP A 87 1.67 4.97 7.57
CA TRP A 87 2.72 5.02 6.54
C TRP A 87 2.33 5.94 5.37
N ASN A 88 1.06 5.87 4.95
CA ASN A 88 0.58 6.71 3.86
C ASN A 88 0.51 8.19 4.27
N LEU A 89 0.20 8.50 5.53
CA LEU A 89 0.29 9.86 6.05
C LEU A 89 1.72 10.40 5.95
N ILE A 90 2.74 9.60 6.26
CA ILE A 90 4.15 10.03 6.20
C ILE A 90 4.52 10.49 4.79
N TRP A 91 4.16 9.75 3.73
CA TRP A 91 4.50 10.19 2.38
C TRP A 91 3.64 11.36 1.89
N HIS A 92 2.42 11.55 2.41
CA HIS A 92 1.65 12.79 2.16
C HIS A 92 2.33 14.01 2.80
N LEU A 93 2.83 13.89 4.02
CA LEU A 93 3.59 14.95 4.68
C LEU A 93 4.85 15.27 3.88
N TYR A 94 5.57 14.25 3.40
CA TYR A 94 6.66 14.43 2.44
C TYR A 94 6.19 15.19 1.19
N ALA A 95 5.09 14.79 0.56
CA ALA A 95 4.55 15.47 -0.61
C ALA A 95 4.23 16.96 -0.35
N LEU A 96 3.70 17.30 0.84
CA LEU A 96 3.52 18.70 1.23
C LEU A 96 4.84 19.47 1.31
N THR A 97 5.90 18.85 1.86
CA THR A 97 7.22 19.52 1.89
C THR A 97 7.73 19.89 0.50
N THR A 98 7.36 19.13 -0.54
CA THR A 98 7.78 19.41 -1.92
C THR A 98 7.14 20.68 -2.49
N ILE A 99 6.01 21.14 -1.94
CA ILE A 99 5.37 22.42 -2.28
C ILE A 99 6.19 23.59 -1.72
N CYS A 100 6.72 23.43 -0.52
CA CYS A 100 7.48 24.48 0.17
C CYS A 100 8.97 24.50 -0.22
N ARG A 101 9.48 23.43 -0.83
CA ARG A 101 10.90 23.28 -1.22
C ARG A 101 11.13 23.64 -2.68
N ARG A 102 12.23 24.34 -2.94
CA ARG A 102 12.72 24.66 -4.28
C ARG A 102 14.11 24.08 -4.51
N TYR A 103 14.38 23.68 -5.76
CA TYR A 103 15.70 23.35 -6.26
C TYR A 103 16.03 24.31 -7.40
N LYS A 104 17.15 25.05 -7.28
CA LYS A 104 17.49 26.18 -8.14
C LYS A 104 16.30 27.15 -8.27
N HIS A 105 15.68 27.24 -9.45
CA HIS A 105 14.56 28.13 -9.75
C HIS A 105 13.19 27.44 -9.80
N GLU A 106 13.13 26.12 -9.58
CA GLU A 106 11.90 25.33 -9.70
C GLU A 106 11.50 24.69 -8.37
N TYR A 107 10.21 24.39 -8.25
CA TYR A 107 9.70 23.65 -7.08
C TYR A 107 9.82 22.15 -7.28
N VAL A 108 10.08 21.43 -6.19
CA VAL A 108 10.32 19.97 -6.23
C VAL A 108 9.10 19.17 -6.75
N TYR A 109 7.89 19.65 -6.47
CA TYR A 109 6.65 19.06 -7.00
C TYR A 109 6.42 19.30 -8.50
N VAL A 110 7.15 20.24 -9.11
CA VAL A 110 7.10 20.54 -10.54
C VAL A 110 8.16 19.75 -11.29
N PHE A 111 9.37 19.70 -10.71
CA PHE A 111 10.52 18.98 -11.22
C PHE A 111 11.37 18.50 -10.03
N PRO A 112 11.70 17.19 -9.92
CA PRO A 112 11.56 16.09 -10.88
C PRO A 112 10.14 15.49 -10.98
N ASN A 113 9.17 15.94 -10.17
CA ASN A 113 7.77 15.46 -10.21
C ASN A 113 7.64 13.93 -10.13
N ALA A 114 8.23 13.36 -9.07
CA ALA A 114 8.18 11.93 -8.76
C ALA A 114 6.75 11.40 -8.49
N LEU A 115 5.82 12.29 -8.14
CA LEU A 115 4.39 12.01 -7.94
C LEU A 115 3.57 12.80 -8.97
N PRO A 116 3.42 12.27 -10.20
CA PRO A 116 2.84 13.02 -11.30
C PRO A 116 1.31 13.19 -11.17
N THR A 117 0.70 14.07 -11.94
CA THR A 117 -0.76 14.28 -11.91
C THR A 117 -1.60 12.98 -11.97
N PRO A 118 -1.31 12.00 -12.86
CA PRO A 118 -2.09 10.76 -12.90
C PRO A 118 -2.03 9.96 -11.59
N PHE A 119 -0.93 10.05 -10.84
CA PHE A 119 -0.80 9.45 -9.52
C PHE A 119 -1.84 10.01 -8.56
N TRP A 120 -1.93 11.35 -8.47
CA TRP A 120 -2.87 12.02 -7.58
C TRP A 120 -4.33 11.76 -7.94
N VAL A 121 -4.65 11.74 -9.23
CA VAL A 121 -6.00 11.41 -9.71
C VAL A 121 -6.37 9.97 -9.32
N ALA A 122 -5.50 9.01 -9.61
CA ALA A 122 -5.72 7.61 -9.24
C ALA A 122 -5.83 7.42 -7.72
N TRP A 123 -5.02 8.16 -6.95
CA TRP A 123 -5.05 8.13 -5.49
C TRP A 123 -6.37 8.68 -4.94
N ILE A 124 -6.85 9.83 -5.42
CA ILE A 124 -8.15 10.38 -4.99
C ILE A 124 -9.30 9.42 -5.33
N ILE A 125 -9.27 8.80 -6.51
CA ILE A 125 -10.25 7.76 -6.87
C ILE A 125 -10.17 6.58 -5.89
N ASN A 126 -8.95 6.13 -5.56
CA ASN A 126 -8.74 5.05 -4.60
C ASN A 126 -9.36 5.38 -3.22
N LEU A 127 -9.19 6.61 -2.74
CA LEU A 127 -9.77 7.05 -1.47
C LEU A 127 -11.30 7.06 -1.49
N GLY A 128 -11.89 7.53 -2.59
CA GLY A 128 -13.35 7.48 -2.78
C GLY A 128 -13.88 6.05 -2.83
N LEU A 129 -13.18 5.15 -3.53
CA LEU A 129 -13.50 3.73 -3.57
C LEU A 129 -13.36 3.07 -2.18
N ASN A 130 -12.36 3.43 -1.39
CA ASN A 130 -12.19 2.93 -0.02
C ASN A 130 -13.39 3.32 0.86
N ILE A 131 -13.79 4.59 0.85
CA ILE A 131 -14.96 5.07 1.59
C ILE A 131 -16.23 4.35 1.10
N GLY A 132 -16.44 4.28 -0.21
CA GLY A 132 -17.60 3.62 -0.80
C GLY A 132 -17.68 2.13 -0.45
N TRP A 133 -16.53 1.43 -0.42
CA TRP A 133 -16.46 0.04 0.01
C TRP A 133 -16.97 -0.13 1.45
N GLN A 134 -16.61 0.77 2.37
CA GLN A 134 -17.04 0.65 3.77
C GLN A 134 -18.56 0.73 3.91
N PHE A 135 -19.20 1.69 3.25
CA PHE A 135 -20.67 1.82 3.26
C PHE A 135 -21.36 0.61 2.62
N LEU A 136 -20.83 0.12 1.49
CA LEU A 136 -21.38 -1.07 0.83
C LEU A 136 -21.25 -2.32 1.70
N TYR A 137 -20.11 -2.47 2.39
CA TYR A 137 -19.84 -3.60 3.27
C TYR A 137 -20.72 -3.55 4.53
N ASP A 138 -20.91 -2.37 5.12
CA ASP A 138 -21.85 -2.16 6.25
C ASP A 138 -23.29 -2.50 5.86
N GLY A 139 -23.74 -1.98 4.71
CA GLY A 139 -25.07 -2.28 4.16
C GLY A 139 -25.26 -3.71 3.65
N ARG A 140 -24.24 -4.58 3.80
CA ARG A 140 -24.22 -5.98 3.34
C ARG A 140 -24.43 -6.16 1.84
N HIS A 141 -24.07 -5.15 1.05
CA HIS A 141 -24.03 -5.23 -0.40
C HIS A 141 -22.72 -5.89 -0.86
N MET A 142 -22.57 -7.20 -0.59
CA MET A 142 -21.28 -7.89 -0.72
C MET A 142 -20.74 -7.96 -2.15
N ILE A 143 -21.61 -8.14 -3.15
CA ILE A 143 -21.19 -8.17 -4.56
C ILE A 143 -20.62 -6.79 -4.96
N PRO A 144 -21.34 -5.66 -4.79
CA PRO A 144 -20.75 -4.33 -4.98
C PRO A 144 -19.48 -4.07 -4.15
N ALA A 145 -19.45 -4.53 -2.89
CA ALA A 145 -18.26 -4.38 -2.04
C ALA A 145 -17.04 -5.10 -2.63
N ALA A 146 -17.20 -6.33 -3.13
CA ALA A 146 -16.13 -7.06 -3.81
C ALA A 146 -15.63 -6.33 -5.07
N VAL A 147 -16.55 -5.74 -5.86
CA VAL A 147 -16.19 -4.92 -7.03
C VAL A 147 -15.39 -3.68 -6.62
N PHE A 148 -15.83 -2.96 -5.58
CA PHE A 148 -15.10 -1.80 -5.08
C PHE A 148 -13.70 -2.18 -4.59
N MET A 149 -13.56 -3.30 -3.88
CA MET A 149 -12.25 -3.79 -3.45
C MET A 149 -11.33 -4.13 -4.64
N ALA A 150 -11.87 -4.72 -5.72
CA ALA A 150 -11.10 -4.93 -6.96
C ALA A 150 -10.63 -3.61 -7.59
N LEU A 151 -11.51 -2.60 -7.64
CA LEU A 151 -11.19 -1.27 -8.16
C LEU A 151 -10.15 -0.53 -7.29
N ILE A 152 -10.15 -0.76 -5.97
CA ILE A 152 -9.09 -0.27 -5.07
C ILE A 152 -7.74 -0.87 -5.47
N VAL A 153 -7.67 -2.19 -5.69
CA VAL A 153 -6.43 -2.85 -6.14
C VAL A 153 -5.96 -2.27 -7.49
N ILE A 154 -6.85 -2.14 -8.47
CA ILE A 154 -6.54 -1.60 -9.80
C ILE A 154 -6.01 -0.16 -9.70
N SER A 155 -6.67 0.70 -8.93
CA SER A 155 -6.22 2.09 -8.75
C SER A 155 -4.86 2.17 -8.06
N LEU A 156 -4.53 1.27 -7.13
CA LEU A 156 -3.18 1.18 -6.54
C LEU A 156 -2.12 0.72 -7.54
N ILE A 157 -2.45 -0.19 -8.45
CA ILE A 157 -1.56 -0.56 -9.57
C ILE A 157 -1.25 0.68 -10.41
N VAL A 158 -2.26 1.50 -10.73
CA VAL A 158 -2.06 2.75 -11.49
C VAL A 158 -1.19 3.74 -10.72
N CYS A 159 -1.42 3.91 -9.41
CA CYS A 159 -0.56 4.74 -8.56
C CYS A 159 0.90 4.27 -8.62
N LEU A 160 1.16 2.98 -8.36
CA LEU A 160 2.51 2.42 -8.39
C LEU A 160 3.16 2.54 -9.77
N ALA A 161 2.46 2.17 -10.84
CA ALA A 161 2.99 2.23 -12.20
C ALA A 161 3.41 3.66 -12.59
N THR A 162 2.58 4.66 -12.26
CA THR A 162 2.85 6.05 -12.62
C THR A 162 4.04 6.64 -11.85
N THR A 163 4.16 6.35 -10.55
CA THR A 163 5.33 6.82 -9.76
C THR A 163 6.60 6.03 -10.10
N TYR A 164 6.51 4.73 -10.36
CA TYR A 164 7.64 3.93 -10.83
C TYR A 164 8.19 4.46 -12.15
N PHE A 165 7.32 4.72 -13.12
CA PHE A 165 7.73 5.27 -14.42
C PHE A 165 8.48 6.61 -14.25
N ARG A 166 7.94 7.53 -13.43
CA ARG A 166 8.61 8.81 -13.17
C ARG A 166 9.93 8.66 -12.44
N THR A 167 9.98 7.78 -11.44
CA THR A 167 11.18 7.55 -10.65
C THR A 167 12.29 6.89 -11.45
N CYS A 168 11.95 6.03 -12.41
CA CYS A 168 12.93 5.46 -13.33
C CYS A 168 13.39 6.47 -14.37
N ARG A 169 12.46 7.24 -14.96
CA ARG A 169 12.78 8.24 -15.98
C ARG A 169 13.69 9.34 -15.45
N ASP A 170 13.35 9.91 -14.29
CA ASP A 170 14.08 11.05 -13.71
C ASP A 170 15.12 10.59 -12.66
N GLY A 171 15.36 9.28 -12.56
CA GLY A 171 16.09 8.67 -11.46
C GLY A 171 17.59 8.93 -11.44
N ALA A 172 18.25 9.07 -12.61
CA ALA A 172 19.68 9.43 -12.68
C ALA A 172 19.88 10.83 -12.12
N TRP A 173 19.12 11.78 -12.68
CA TRP A 173 19.19 13.17 -12.25
C TRP A 173 18.87 13.31 -10.76
N MET A 174 17.83 12.61 -10.27
CA MET A 174 17.51 12.62 -8.84
C MET A 174 18.60 11.99 -7.98
N LYS A 175 19.26 10.93 -8.42
CA LYS A 175 20.34 10.30 -7.67
C LYS A 175 21.52 11.26 -7.46
N ASP A 176 21.86 12.05 -8.48
CA ASP A 176 23.03 12.93 -8.44
C ASP A 176 22.73 14.29 -7.79
N ASN A 177 21.52 14.82 -7.97
CA ASN A 177 21.14 16.16 -7.50
C ASN A 177 20.29 16.16 -6.22
N MET A 178 19.42 15.15 -6.05
CA MET A 178 18.41 15.11 -4.99
C MET A 178 18.23 13.68 -4.41
N PRO A 179 19.31 13.02 -3.95
CA PRO A 179 19.26 11.62 -3.54
C PRO A 179 18.27 11.39 -2.39
N GLY A 180 18.14 12.35 -1.47
CA GLY A 180 17.18 12.28 -0.37
C GLY A 180 15.73 12.13 -0.83
N ASP A 181 15.32 12.89 -1.85
CA ASP A 181 13.96 12.81 -2.41
C ASP A 181 13.73 11.49 -3.17
N LEU A 182 14.76 10.97 -3.85
CA LEU A 182 14.70 9.65 -4.47
C LEU A 182 14.48 8.53 -3.43
N TYR A 183 15.22 8.58 -2.32
CA TYR A 183 15.03 7.64 -1.22
C TYR A 183 13.68 7.81 -0.53
N ALA A 184 13.23 9.05 -0.32
CA ALA A 184 11.92 9.32 0.28
C ALA A 184 10.77 8.73 -0.55
N VAL A 185 10.78 8.91 -1.88
CA VAL A 185 9.76 8.34 -2.76
C VAL A 185 9.75 6.81 -2.70
N ARG A 186 10.93 6.17 -2.73
CA ARG A 186 11.05 4.72 -2.68
C ARG A 186 10.64 4.14 -1.31
N LEU A 187 11.21 4.67 -0.24
CA LEU A 187 11.02 4.14 1.10
C LEU A 187 9.64 4.47 1.67
N LEU A 188 9.12 5.67 1.38
CA LEU A 188 7.85 6.11 1.96
C LEU A 188 6.68 5.77 1.03
N CYS A 189 6.72 6.25 -0.22
CA CYS A 189 5.58 6.12 -1.14
C CYS A 189 5.48 4.70 -1.71
N HIS A 190 6.52 4.17 -2.36
CA HIS A 190 6.43 2.85 -3.02
C HIS A 190 6.17 1.72 -2.02
N ASN A 191 6.86 1.72 -0.88
CA ASN A 191 6.64 0.72 0.17
C ASN A 191 5.30 0.91 0.90
N GLY A 192 4.85 2.14 1.15
CA GLY A 192 3.52 2.39 1.75
C GLY A 192 2.39 1.87 0.85
N LEU A 193 2.47 2.15 -0.46
CA LEU A 193 1.56 1.60 -1.46
C LEU A 193 1.71 0.09 -1.62
N GLY A 194 2.92 -0.45 -1.44
CA GLY A 194 3.20 -1.89 -1.44
C GLY A 194 2.47 -2.65 -0.32
N ILE A 195 2.43 -2.09 0.89
CA ILE A 195 1.63 -2.65 2.00
C ILE A 195 0.15 -2.61 1.60
N TYR A 196 -0.31 -1.44 1.13
CA TYR A 196 -1.73 -1.22 0.86
C TYR A 196 -2.28 -2.12 -0.26
N ILE A 197 -1.56 -2.24 -1.37
CA ILE A 197 -1.99 -3.10 -2.49
C ILE A 197 -2.00 -4.57 -2.09
N THR A 198 -1.02 -5.02 -1.30
CA THR A 198 -0.94 -6.42 -0.87
C THR A 198 -2.12 -6.76 0.03
N PHE A 199 -2.39 -5.93 1.03
CA PHE A 199 -3.49 -6.16 1.95
C PHE A 199 -4.85 -6.10 1.26
N THR A 200 -5.08 -5.10 0.41
CA THR A 200 -6.35 -4.98 -0.34
C THR A 200 -6.53 -6.08 -1.37
N THR A 201 -5.45 -6.63 -1.94
CA THR A 201 -5.53 -7.83 -2.79
C THR A 201 -6.08 -9.00 -1.99
N VAL A 202 -5.55 -9.29 -0.79
CA VAL A 202 -6.09 -10.38 0.03
C VAL A 202 -7.52 -10.09 0.47
N LEU A 203 -7.86 -8.85 0.81
CA LEU A 203 -9.25 -8.47 1.13
C LEU A 203 -10.18 -8.60 -0.08
N PHE A 204 -9.70 -8.40 -1.30
CA PHE A 204 -10.47 -8.69 -2.52
C PHE A 204 -10.81 -10.18 -2.60
N PHE A 205 -9.82 -11.07 -2.40
CA PHE A 205 -10.08 -12.52 -2.34
C PHE A 205 -11.06 -12.87 -1.22
N LEU A 206 -10.96 -12.24 -0.05
CA LEU A 206 -11.91 -12.43 1.05
C LEU A 206 -13.33 -12.01 0.66
N ASN A 207 -13.52 -10.82 0.09
CA ASN A 207 -14.83 -10.33 -0.35
C ASN A 207 -15.42 -11.19 -1.48
N LEU A 208 -14.57 -11.66 -2.39
CA LEU A 208 -14.95 -12.61 -3.44
C LEU A 208 -15.39 -13.95 -2.83
N GLY A 209 -14.64 -14.48 -1.86
CA GLY A 209 -14.99 -15.70 -1.14
C GLY A 209 -16.32 -15.59 -0.39
N ILE A 210 -16.54 -14.49 0.33
CA ILE A 210 -17.83 -14.20 0.98
C ILE A 210 -18.96 -14.23 -0.07
N CYS A 211 -18.77 -13.60 -1.22
CA CYS A 211 -19.76 -13.64 -2.29
C CYS A 211 -20.02 -15.07 -2.79
N LEU A 212 -19.00 -15.90 -2.98
CA LEU A 212 -19.13 -17.26 -3.52
C LEU A 212 -19.77 -18.26 -2.52
N VAL A 213 -19.46 -18.10 -1.23
CA VAL A 213 -19.98 -18.96 -0.16
C VAL A 213 -21.40 -18.56 0.24
N TYR A 214 -21.66 -17.26 0.39
CA TYR A 214 -22.89 -16.78 1.02
C TYR A 214 -23.90 -16.16 0.03
N TRP A 215 -23.46 -15.74 -1.17
CA TRP A 215 -24.33 -15.16 -2.20
C TRP A 215 -24.29 -15.98 -3.51
N GLY A 216 -25.28 -15.75 -4.39
CA GLY A 216 -25.36 -16.42 -5.67
C GLY A 216 -25.56 -17.94 -5.55
N SER A 217 -24.53 -18.71 -5.89
CA SER A 217 -24.56 -20.18 -6.03
C SER A 217 -24.30 -20.97 -4.74
N LYS A 218 -23.91 -20.31 -3.64
CA LYS A 218 -23.61 -20.95 -2.35
C LYS A 218 -22.70 -22.16 -2.48
N LEU A 219 -21.52 -21.93 -3.05
CA LEU A 219 -20.55 -22.99 -3.29
C LEU A 219 -20.01 -23.57 -1.97
N ASN A 220 -19.51 -24.80 -2.04
CA ASN A 220 -18.87 -25.45 -0.90
C ASN A 220 -17.69 -24.60 -0.40
N GLN A 221 -17.71 -24.26 0.89
CA GLN A 221 -16.70 -23.43 1.55
C GLN A 221 -15.27 -23.96 1.37
N VAL A 222 -15.09 -25.28 1.48
CA VAL A 222 -13.78 -25.90 1.40
C VAL A 222 -13.22 -25.73 -0.01
N ASP A 223 -14.05 -25.91 -1.04
CA ASP A 223 -13.64 -25.77 -2.45
C ASP A 223 -13.41 -24.32 -2.86
N VAL A 224 -14.24 -23.39 -2.37
CA VAL A 224 -14.02 -21.95 -2.57
C VAL A 224 -12.68 -21.54 -1.98
N THR A 225 -12.40 -21.93 -0.75
CA THR A 225 -11.12 -21.60 -0.08
C THR A 225 -9.93 -22.14 -0.86
N THR A 226 -9.96 -23.41 -1.29
CA THR A 226 -8.92 -23.97 -2.16
C THR A 226 -8.75 -23.15 -3.44
N GLY A 227 -9.84 -22.72 -4.06
CA GLY A 227 -9.82 -21.88 -5.25
C GLY A 227 -9.16 -20.51 -4.99
N LEU A 228 -9.49 -19.85 -3.87
CA LEU A 228 -8.91 -18.57 -3.49
C LEU A 228 -7.41 -18.70 -3.18
N PHE A 229 -7.00 -19.72 -2.42
CA PHE A 229 -5.58 -20.00 -2.18
C PHE A 229 -4.84 -20.30 -3.47
N SER A 230 -5.45 -21.03 -4.41
CA SER A 230 -4.85 -21.28 -5.73
C SER A 230 -4.68 -20.02 -6.56
N GLY A 231 -5.69 -19.13 -6.55
CA GLY A 231 -5.59 -17.84 -7.23
C GLY A 231 -4.52 -16.94 -6.60
N LEU A 232 -4.41 -16.93 -5.27
CA LEU A 232 -3.37 -16.21 -4.55
C LEU A 232 -1.98 -16.78 -4.83
N ALA A 233 -1.83 -18.12 -4.86
CA ALA A 233 -0.60 -18.81 -5.20
C ALA A 233 -0.12 -18.45 -6.62
N PHE A 234 -1.03 -18.46 -7.58
CA PHE A 234 -0.76 -18.05 -8.95
C PHE A 234 -0.28 -16.60 -9.00
N LEU A 235 -0.98 -15.69 -8.32
CA LEU A 235 -0.60 -14.29 -8.27
C LEU A 235 0.78 -14.07 -7.61
N MET A 236 1.07 -14.79 -6.53
CA MET A 236 2.39 -14.77 -5.87
C MET A 236 3.50 -15.18 -6.84
N LEU A 237 3.32 -16.28 -7.57
CA LEU A 237 4.30 -16.78 -8.54
C LEU A 237 4.50 -15.79 -9.68
N VAL A 238 3.41 -15.32 -10.30
CA VAL A 238 3.47 -14.34 -11.39
C VAL A 238 4.15 -13.07 -10.91
N TRP A 239 3.76 -12.53 -9.76
CA TRP A 239 4.36 -11.30 -9.23
C TRP A 239 5.84 -11.47 -8.90
N PHE A 240 6.24 -12.58 -8.26
CA PHE A 240 7.65 -12.86 -7.96
C PHE A 240 8.49 -12.95 -9.23
N VAL A 241 7.95 -13.53 -10.31
CA VAL A 241 8.63 -13.58 -11.60
C VAL A 241 8.73 -12.18 -12.21
N LEU A 242 7.62 -11.44 -12.27
CA LEU A 242 7.57 -10.08 -12.81
C LEU A 242 8.56 -9.15 -12.08
N GLU A 243 8.58 -9.16 -10.75
CA GLU A 243 9.37 -8.21 -9.96
C GLU A 243 10.88 -8.49 -9.99
N ASN A 244 11.32 -9.72 -10.30
CA ASN A 244 12.72 -10.13 -10.22
C ASN A 244 13.37 -10.42 -11.58
N PHE A 245 12.61 -10.99 -12.53
CA PHE A 245 13.18 -11.56 -13.77
C PHE A 245 12.72 -10.85 -15.05
N THR A 246 11.87 -9.82 -14.96
CA THR A 246 11.37 -9.08 -16.13
C THR A 246 11.90 -7.65 -16.16
N PRO A 247 11.66 -6.88 -17.25
CA PRO A 247 12.01 -5.47 -17.32
C PRO A 247 11.38 -4.58 -16.24
N LEU A 248 10.47 -5.13 -15.42
CA LEU A 248 9.90 -4.44 -14.27
C LEU A 248 10.86 -4.35 -13.07
N GLU A 249 11.91 -5.17 -13.00
CA GLU A 249 12.82 -5.25 -11.85
C GLU A 249 13.40 -3.89 -11.41
N PRO A 250 13.94 -3.03 -12.31
CA PRO A 250 14.52 -1.74 -11.90
C PRO A 250 13.48 -0.80 -11.27
N TYR A 251 12.23 -0.91 -11.67
CA TYR A 251 11.13 -0.09 -11.20
C TYR A 251 10.69 -0.47 -9.78
N CYS A 252 10.58 -1.77 -9.50
CA CYS A 252 10.05 -2.28 -8.24
C CYS A 252 11.13 -2.71 -7.23
N ARG A 253 12.42 -2.64 -7.59
CA ARG A 253 13.56 -3.14 -6.79
C ARG A 253 13.48 -2.81 -5.30
N TYR A 254 13.11 -1.59 -4.96
CA TYR A 254 13.12 -1.10 -3.58
C TYR A 254 11.76 -1.22 -2.88
N THR A 255 10.76 -1.81 -3.52
CA THR A 255 9.45 -2.11 -2.92
C THR A 255 9.52 -3.49 -2.28
N ILE A 256 9.86 -3.52 -1.00
CA ILE A 256 10.13 -4.75 -0.24
C ILE A 256 8.97 -5.16 0.66
N THR A 257 8.05 -4.24 0.95
CA THR A 257 6.96 -4.45 1.92
C THR A 257 5.87 -5.42 1.48
N ILE A 258 5.83 -5.82 0.20
CA ILE A 258 4.84 -6.77 -0.33
C ILE A 258 4.91 -8.10 0.42
N TRP A 259 6.09 -8.73 0.46
CA TRP A 259 6.24 -10.06 1.07
C TRP A 259 6.02 -10.07 2.59
N PRO A 260 6.59 -9.14 3.39
CA PRO A 260 6.28 -9.05 4.82
C PRO A 260 4.78 -8.86 5.09
N THR A 261 4.10 -8.03 4.30
CA THR A 261 2.65 -7.83 4.46
C THR A 261 1.88 -9.12 4.17
N LEU A 262 2.23 -9.84 3.10
CA LEU A 262 1.60 -11.11 2.77
C LEU A 262 1.84 -12.18 3.85
N ILE A 263 3.03 -12.25 4.42
CA ILE A 263 3.37 -13.14 5.55
C ILE A 263 2.46 -12.84 6.75
N VAL A 264 2.31 -11.57 7.12
CA VAL A 264 1.45 -11.15 8.24
C VAL A 264 0.01 -11.61 8.02
N VAL A 265 -0.52 -11.41 6.80
CA VAL A 265 -1.91 -11.77 6.48
C VAL A 265 -2.10 -13.29 6.43
N LEU A 266 -1.22 -14.04 5.75
CA LEU A 266 -1.30 -15.51 5.72
C LEU A 266 -1.12 -16.11 7.11
N THR A 267 -0.27 -15.53 7.94
CA THR A 267 -0.15 -15.91 9.36
C THR A 267 -1.48 -15.69 10.09
N ALA A 268 -2.14 -14.56 9.86
CA ALA A 268 -3.44 -14.29 10.49
C ALA A 268 -4.54 -15.25 10.05
N ILE A 269 -4.52 -15.73 8.79
CA ILE A 269 -5.41 -16.81 8.33
C ILE A 269 -5.01 -18.13 8.99
N PHE A 270 -3.72 -18.44 9.04
CA PHE A 270 -3.19 -19.70 9.59
C PHE A 270 -3.48 -19.88 11.09
N ILE A 271 -3.44 -18.80 11.86
CA ILE A 271 -3.75 -18.84 13.30
C ILE A 271 -5.23 -18.55 13.59
N HIS A 272 -6.09 -18.47 12.58
CA HIS A 272 -7.50 -18.18 12.81
C HIS A 272 -8.19 -19.39 13.43
N TYR A 273 -8.81 -19.18 14.60
CA TYR A 273 -9.64 -20.16 15.28
C TYR A 273 -11.08 -19.67 15.30
N PRO A 274 -11.92 -20.04 14.31
CA PRO A 274 -13.33 -19.70 14.37
C PRO A 274 -13.97 -20.38 15.57
N LYS A 275 -14.91 -19.69 16.24
CA LYS A 275 -15.74 -20.34 17.26
C LYS A 275 -16.63 -21.36 16.55
N LEU A 276 -16.61 -22.60 17.03
CA LEU A 276 -17.52 -23.63 16.54
C LEU A 276 -18.97 -23.23 16.85
N SER A 277 -19.92 -23.86 16.14
CA SER A 277 -21.36 -23.60 16.28
C SER A 277 -21.90 -23.87 17.69
N ASP A 278 -21.18 -24.66 18.49
CA ASP A 278 -21.47 -24.95 19.90
C ASP A 278 -20.82 -23.95 20.88
N GLY A 279 -20.16 -22.91 20.35
CA GLY A 279 -19.47 -21.88 21.13
C GLY A 279 -18.08 -22.28 21.63
N THR A 280 -17.60 -23.48 21.32
CA THR A 280 -16.26 -23.94 21.71
C THR A 280 -15.18 -23.33 20.81
N ILE A 281 -13.99 -23.12 21.39
CA ILE A 281 -12.79 -22.73 20.64
C ILE A 281 -12.01 -24.02 20.38
N PRO A 282 -11.64 -24.34 19.13
CA PRO A 282 -10.86 -25.53 18.87
C PRO A 282 -9.53 -25.50 19.64
N GLY A 283 -9.16 -26.63 20.27
CA GLY A 283 -7.95 -26.76 21.07
C GLY A 283 -6.64 -26.79 20.27
N HIS A 284 -6.72 -26.68 18.94
CA HIS A 284 -5.59 -26.64 18.01
C HIS A 284 -5.89 -25.61 16.92
N PHE A 285 -4.90 -24.75 16.62
CA PHE A 285 -4.98 -23.71 15.59
C PHE A 285 -4.73 -24.24 14.17
N TRP A 286 -4.44 -25.54 14.04
CA TRP A 286 -4.04 -26.17 12.80
C TRP A 286 -4.42 -27.65 12.80
N ASN A 287 -5.00 -28.12 11.71
CA ASN A 287 -5.31 -29.51 11.47
C ASN A 287 -4.46 -30.06 10.32
N LYS A 288 -3.58 -31.02 10.63
CA LYS A 288 -2.72 -31.70 9.64
C LYS A 288 -3.49 -32.52 8.60
N ASP A 289 -4.74 -32.85 8.89
CA ASP A 289 -5.60 -33.65 8.02
C ASP A 289 -6.58 -32.76 7.22
N ASP A 290 -6.62 -31.46 7.49
CA ASP A 290 -7.43 -30.49 6.73
C ASP A 290 -6.67 -29.95 5.50
N ARG A 291 -7.34 -29.98 4.36
CA ARG A 291 -6.76 -29.59 3.07
C ARG A 291 -6.37 -28.12 3.02
N ASN A 292 -7.25 -27.24 3.51
CA ASN A 292 -7.11 -25.80 3.39
C ASN A 292 -6.10 -25.25 4.37
N ASP A 293 -6.06 -25.85 5.57
CA ASP A 293 -4.97 -25.68 6.50
C ASP A 293 -3.68 -25.99 5.76
N ILE A 294 -3.41 -27.25 5.36
CA ILE A 294 -2.15 -27.67 4.70
C ILE A 294 -1.73 -26.70 3.59
N TYR A 295 -2.67 -26.29 2.75
CA TYR A 295 -2.42 -25.34 1.67
C TYR A 295 -1.94 -23.98 2.19
N ASN A 296 -2.61 -23.41 3.19
CA ASN A 296 -2.21 -22.15 3.79
C ASN A 296 -0.77 -22.21 4.36
N ALA A 297 -0.38 -23.28 5.08
CA ALA A 297 1.01 -23.40 5.54
C ALA A 297 2.02 -23.41 4.39
N VAL A 298 1.70 -24.10 3.29
CA VAL A 298 2.56 -24.13 2.11
C VAL A 298 2.69 -22.72 1.51
N LEU A 299 1.60 -21.97 1.39
CA LEU A 299 1.63 -20.60 0.90
C LEU A 299 2.42 -19.67 1.83
N LEU A 300 2.24 -19.80 3.14
CA LEU A 300 3.01 -19.05 4.12
C LEU A 300 4.51 -19.36 4.01
N GLY A 301 4.87 -20.64 3.88
CA GLY A 301 6.25 -21.09 3.66
C GLY A 301 6.84 -20.51 2.37
N LEU A 302 6.07 -20.51 1.27
CA LEU A 302 6.48 -19.90 0.00
C LEU A 302 6.63 -18.37 0.12
N ALA A 303 5.73 -17.69 0.83
CA ALA A 303 5.83 -16.25 1.06
C ALA A 303 7.10 -15.90 1.84
N CYS A 304 7.44 -16.69 2.88
CA CYS A 304 8.69 -16.55 3.62
C CYS A 304 9.93 -16.78 2.73
N LEU A 305 9.91 -17.83 1.90
CA LEU A 305 10.98 -18.12 0.96
C LEU A 305 11.17 -16.97 -0.06
N PHE A 306 10.07 -16.50 -0.67
CA PHE A 306 10.10 -15.38 -1.62
C PHE A 306 10.56 -14.09 -0.95
N CYS A 307 10.17 -13.82 0.30
CA CYS A 307 10.67 -12.68 1.06
C CYS A 307 12.19 -12.73 1.22
N LEU A 308 12.74 -13.89 1.61
CA LEU A 308 14.17 -14.09 1.79
C LEU A 308 14.92 -13.95 0.46
N LEU A 309 14.46 -14.64 -0.58
CA LEU A 309 15.04 -14.57 -1.92
C LEU A 309 15.00 -13.14 -2.46
N ARG A 310 13.88 -12.42 -2.30
CA ARG A 310 13.74 -11.04 -2.72
C ARG A 310 14.76 -10.15 -2.03
N PHE A 311 14.93 -10.29 -0.71
CA PHE A 311 15.93 -9.51 0.02
C PHE A 311 17.36 -9.77 -0.50
N ILE A 312 17.71 -11.04 -0.73
CA ILE A 312 19.01 -11.43 -1.29
C ILE A 312 19.18 -10.85 -2.71
N ILE A 313 18.19 -11.02 -3.59
CA ILE A 313 18.22 -10.53 -4.98
C ILE A 313 18.39 -9.01 -5.00
N VAL A 314 17.65 -8.27 -4.18
CA VAL A 314 17.74 -6.81 -4.10
C VAL A 314 19.12 -6.38 -3.64
N LEU A 315 19.69 -7.01 -2.61
CA LEU A 315 21.05 -6.70 -2.15
C LEU A 315 22.11 -6.99 -3.21
N VAL A 316 22.01 -8.14 -3.89
CA VAL A 316 22.92 -8.53 -4.97
C VAL A 316 22.81 -7.58 -6.16
N ASN A 317 21.58 -7.30 -6.63
CA ASN A 317 21.33 -6.40 -7.76
C ASN A 317 21.70 -4.96 -7.44
N HIS A 318 21.50 -4.49 -6.20
CA HIS A 318 21.94 -3.17 -5.78
C HIS A 318 23.46 -2.99 -5.97
N ARG A 319 24.26 -4.02 -5.69
CA ARG A 319 25.72 -3.99 -5.86
C ARG A 319 26.17 -4.28 -7.29
N ARG A 320 25.59 -5.28 -7.96
CA ARG A 320 26.06 -5.79 -9.26
C ARG A 320 25.43 -5.09 -10.46
N LYS A 321 24.23 -4.55 -10.31
CA LYS A 321 23.43 -3.95 -11.39
C LYS A 321 22.89 -2.60 -10.91
N PRO A 322 23.75 -1.58 -10.68
CA PRO A 322 23.25 -0.25 -10.36
C PRO A 322 22.22 0.16 -11.41
N ILE A 323 21.10 0.76 -10.99
CA ILE A 323 20.06 1.17 -11.94
C ILE A 323 20.67 2.19 -12.87
N ASP A 324 20.81 1.81 -14.14
CA ASP A 324 21.11 2.73 -15.22
C ASP A 324 19.77 3.40 -15.59
N TYR A 325 19.68 4.69 -15.35
CA TYR A 325 18.45 5.44 -15.59
C TYR A 325 18.39 5.99 -17.03
N GLY A 326 19.33 5.64 -17.89
CA GLY A 326 19.49 6.27 -19.19
C GLY A 326 20.00 7.70 -19.06
N THR A 327 20.91 8.11 -19.95
CA THR A 327 21.32 9.52 -20.06
C THR A 327 20.17 10.29 -20.71
N ASP A 328 19.52 11.17 -19.94
CA ASP A 328 18.54 12.09 -20.49
C ASP A 328 19.26 13.37 -20.96
N ASP A 329 19.50 13.47 -22.27
CA ASP A 329 20.15 14.63 -22.92
C ASP A 329 19.29 15.92 -22.84
N ARG A 330 18.13 15.88 -22.17
CA ARG A 330 17.23 17.02 -21.96
C ARG A 330 17.72 18.03 -20.91
N TYR A 331 18.84 17.79 -20.23
CA TYR A 331 19.42 18.73 -19.25
C TYR A 331 20.83 19.20 -19.66
N PRO A 332 20.99 19.87 -20.82
CA PRO A 332 22.30 20.34 -21.28
C PRO A 332 22.90 21.41 -20.33
N ASP A 333 22.07 22.27 -19.74
CA ASP A 333 22.53 23.34 -18.83
C ASP A 333 23.21 22.78 -17.56
N ASP A 334 22.72 21.66 -17.04
CA ASP A 334 23.31 21.00 -15.87
C ASP A 334 24.62 20.29 -16.24
N GLN A 335 24.77 19.78 -17.47
CA GLN A 335 26.02 19.18 -17.96
C GLN A 335 27.12 20.23 -18.19
N GLU A 336 26.78 21.40 -18.74
CA GLU A 336 27.72 22.52 -18.86
C GLU A 336 28.15 23.05 -17.50
N GLU A 337 27.22 23.17 -16.54
CA GLU A 337 27.54 23.58 -15.17
C GLU A 337 28.42 22.51 -14.48
N PHE A 338 28.15 21.22 -14.65
CA PHE A 338 28.98 20.13 -14.12
C PHE A 338 30.38 20.11 -14.74
N ALA A 339 30.48 20.32 -16.05
CA ALA A 339 31.75 20.44 -16.77
C ALA A 339 32.54 21.67 -16.27
N MET A 340 31.89 22.82 -16.12
CA MET A 340 32.51 24.04 -15.58
C MET A 340 32.95 23.88 -14.12
N VAL A 341 32.15 23.26 -13.26
CA VAL A 341 32.49 23.03 -11.85
C VAL A 341 33.67 22.07 -11.72
N ASN A 342 33.69 20.99 -12.50
CA ASN A 342 34.80 20.05 -12.51
C ASN A 342 36.09 20.69 -13.07
N THR A 343 35.97 21.55 -14.09
CA THR A 343 37.11 22.29 -14.66
C THR A 343 37.69 23.26 -13.63
N LYS A 344 36.84 24.05 -12.95
CA LYS A 344 37.27 24.95 -11.86
C LYS A 344 37.88 24.18 -10.67
N ARG A 345 37.41 22.97 -10.39
CA ARG A 345 37.96 22.12 -9.32
C ARG A 345 39.33 21.55 -9.72
N PHE A 346 39.51 21.16 -10.97
CA PHE A 346 40.79 20.74 -11.53
C PHE A 346 41.81 21.89 -11.56
N GLU A 347 41.39 23.09 -11.94
CA GLU A 347 42.26 24.27 -11.93
C GLU A 347 42.73 24.62 -10.51
N ARG A 348 41.83 24.64 -9.51
CA ARG A 348 42.22 24.86 -8.11
C ARG A 348 43.20 23.82 -7.60
N GLN A 349 43.03 22.55 -7.96
CA GLN A 349 43.96 21.49 -7.59
C GLN A 349 45.32 21.63 -8.30
N ARG A 350 45.33 22.11 -9.54
CA ARG A 350 46.55 22.40 -10.29
C ARG A 350 47.34 23.56 -9.67
N PHE A 351 46.67 24.63 -9.27
CA PHE A 351 47.31 25.78 -8.59
C PHE A 351 47.82 25.45 -7.19
N SER A 352 47.16 24.53 -6.47
CA SER A 352 47.64 24.07 -5.14
C SER A 352 48.87 23.15 -5.16
N ARG A 353 49.32 22.69 -6.34
CA ARG A 353 50.52 21.86 -6.50
C ARG A 353 51.74 22.62 -7.04
N VAL A 354 51.58 23.91 -7.33
CA VAL A 354 52.62 24.77 -7.92
C VAL A 354 53.05 25.91 -6.97
N ALA A 355 52.42 26.00 -5.79
CA ALA A 355 52.88 26.77 -4.63
C ALA A 355 53.39 25.79 -3.57
#